data_AF-A0A553AB27-F1
#
_entry.id   AF-A0A553AB27-F1
#
_cell.length_a   1.000
_cell.length_b   1.000
_cell.length_c   1.000
_cell.angle_alpha   90.00
_cell.angle_beta   90.00
_cell.angle_gamma   90.00
#
_symmetry.space_group_name_H-M   'P 1'
#
loop_
_entity.id
_entity.type
_entity.pdbx_description
1 polymer ?
#
loop_
_entity_poly.entity_id
_entity_poly.type
_entity_poly.pdbx_seq_one_letter_code
_entity_poly.pdbx_strand_id
1 'polypeptide(L)'
;MTNPELNVKVLTDHIHQLADAQSRAADQFTGANRAIAGVSDRVRETHGIICALASTALATADETRASLGSSLFQKSTELSGKLTTAASNYGDTDYLAGRAIGSECRW
;
A
#
# COMPACT_ATOMS: atom_id res chain seq x y z
N MET A 1 20.51 -7.49 -28.57
CA MET A 1 19.76 -8.56 -27.89
C MET A 1 19.69 -8.18 -26.42
N THR A 2 18.49 -7.92 -25.87
CA THR A 2 18.32 -7.65 -24.44
C THR A 2 18.49 -8.97 -23.68
N ASN A 3 19.32 -8.96 -22.63
CA ASN A 3 19.56 -10.16 -21.81
C ASN A 3 18.26 -10.50 -21.05
N PRO A 4 17.64 -11.67 -21.27
CA PRO A 4 16.40 -12.07 -20.59
C PRO A 4 16.52 -12.03 -19.06
N GLU A 5 17.68 -12.37 -18.50
CA GLU A 5 17.94 -12.33 -17.06
C GLU A 5 17.86 -10.90 -16.49
N LEU A 6 18.26 -9.89 -17.27
CA LEU A 6 18.11 -8.49 -16.88
C LEU A 6 16.63 -8.08 -16.88
N ASN A 7 15.84 -8.55 -17.83
CA ASN A 7 14.42 -8.23 -17.90
C ASN A 7 13.63 -8.80 -16.72
N VAL A 8 13.96 -10.01 -16.25
CA VAL A 8 13.24 -10.63 -15.13
C VAL A 8 13.72 -10.13 -13.77
N LYS A 9 15.01 -9.79 -13.60
CA LYS A 9 15.47 -9.03 -12.42
C LYS A 9 14.79 -7.66 -12.33
N VAL A 10 14.74 -6.93 -13.44
CA VAL A 10 14.04 -5.63 -13.51
C VAL A 10 12.55 -5.80 -13.16
N LEU A 11 11.92 -6.90 -13.58
CA LEU A 11 10.54 -7.21 -13.22
C LEU A 11 10.36 -7.48 -11.73
N THR A 12 11.22 -8.30 -11.13
CA THR A 12 11.18 -8.61 -9.68
C THR A 12 11.42 -7.36 -8.83
N ASP A 13 12.41 -6.54 -9.18
CA ASP A 13 12.68 -5.26 -8.53
C ASP A 13 11.49 -4.30 -8.66
N HIS A 14 10.85 -4.26 -9.85
CA HIS A 14 9.67 -3.45 -10.06
C HIS A 14 8.48 -3.90 -9.20
N ILE A 15 8.28 -5.22 -9.04
CA ILE A 15 7.22 -5.76 -8.16
C ILE A 15 7.48 -5.38 -6.70
N HIS A 16 8.74 -5.42 -6.24
CA HIS A 16 9.10 -4.92 -4.90
C HIS A 16 8.79 -3.42 -4.73
N GLN A 17 9.10 -2.59 -5.72
CA GLN A 17 8.77 -1.17 -5.69
C GLN A 17 7.25 -0.93 -5.57
N LEU A 18 6.45 -1.73 -6.27
CA LEU A 18 4.99 -1.68 -6.16
C LEU A 18 4.51 -2.12 -4.77
N ALA A 19 5.12 -3.15 -4.17
CA ALA A 19 4.82 -3.59 -2.81
C ALA A 19 5.07 -2.45 -1.81
N ASP A 20 6.25 -1.83 -1.88
CA ASP A 20 6.62 -0.71 -1.01
C ASP A 20 5.69 0.50 -1.20
N ALA A 21 5.25 0.75 -2.44
CA ALA A 21 4.29 1.82 -2.72
C ALA A 21 2.95 1.56 -2.02
N GLN A 22 2.47 0.31 -1.99
CA GLN A 22 1.27 -0.05 -1.27
C GLN A 22 1.45 0.04 0.25
N SER A 23 2.60 -0.37 0.79
CA SER A 23 2.90 -0.18 2.22
C SER A 23 2.88 1.31 2.60
N ARG A 24 3.51 2.18 1.81
CA ARG A 24 3.48 3.63 2.03
C ARG A 24 2.07 4.20 1.92
N ALA A 25 1.25 3.72 0.98
CA ALA A 25 -0.14 4.15 0.85
C ALA A 25 -0.94 3.79 2.11
N ALA A 26 -0.76 2.57 2.65
CA ALA A 26 -1.39 2.14 3.89
C ALA A 26 -1.05 3.10 5.06
N ASP A 27 0.23 3.44 5.23
CA ASP A 27 0.68 4.38 6.25
C ASP A 27 0.07 5.78 6.06
N GLN A 28 -0.05 6.25 4.82
CA GLN A 28 -0.66 7.53 4.49
C GLN A 28 -2.14 7.57 4.83
N PHE A 29 -2.91 6.50 4.58
CA PHE A 29 -4.32 6.44 4.96
C PHE A 29 -4.50 6.49 6.48
N THR A 30 -3.66 5.75 7.23
CA THR A 30 -3.64 5.83 8.70
C THR A 30 -3.24 7.22 9.19
N GLY A 31 -2.26 7.86 8.55
CA GLY A 31 -1.85 9.24 8.85
C GLY A 31 -2.97 10.25 8.62
N ALA A 32 -3.64 10.17 7.46
CA ALA A 32 -4.74 11.06 7.09
C ALA A 32 -5.91 10.94 8.07
N ASN A 33 -6.31 9.72 8.44
CA ASN A 33 -7.36 9.51 9.42
C ASN A 33 -7.01 10.07 10.80
N ARG A 34 -5.74 9.96 11.24
CA ARG A 34 -5.29 10.56 12.50
C ARG A 34 -5.30 12.09 12.45
N ALA A 35 -4.91 12.69 11.33
CA ALA A 35 -4.80 14.14 11.20
C ALA A 35 -6.15 14.86 11.36
N ILE A 36 -7.25 14.23 10.96
CA ILE A 36 -8.60 14.81 11.06
C ILE A 36 -9.35 14.41 12.33
N ALA A 37 -8.80 13.50 13.14
CA ALA A 37 -9.47 13.02 14.34
C ALA A 37 -9.82 14.18 15.30
N GLY A 38 -11.09 14.22 15.72
CA GLY A 38 -11.62 15.20 16.66
C GLY A 38 -11.81 16.60 16.09
N VAL A 39 -11.76 16.81 14.77
CA VAL A 39 -12.05 18.12 14.17
C VAL A 39 -13.47 18.58 14.51
N SER A 40 -14.45 17.68 14.38
CA SER A 40 -15.85 17.98 14.75
C SER A 40 -15.97 18.44 16.21
N ASP A 41 -15.34 17.73 17.15
CA ASP A 41 -15.37 18.07 18.58
C ASP A 41 -14.75 19.44 18.84
N ARG A 42 -13.60 19.75 18.22
CA ARG A 42 -12.95 21.06 18.34
C ARG A 42 -13.82 22.19 17.80
N VAL A 43 -14.51 21.98 16.67
CA VAL A 43 -15.45 22.99 16.13
C VAL A 43 -16.62 23.20 17.08
N ARG A 44 -17.16 22.11 17.64
CA ARG A 44 -18.25 22.18 18.62
C ARG A 44 -17.82 22.88 19.92
N GLU A 45 -16.61 22.63 20.39
CA GLU A 45 -16.04 23.25 21.59
C GLU A 45 -15.81 24.75 21.39
N THR A 46 -15.25 25.16 20.25
CA THR A 46 -14.84 26.55 19.99
C THR A 46 -15.97 27.45 19.50
N HIS A 47 -16.92 26.92 18.73
CA HIS A 47 -18.00 27.71 18.11
C HIS A 47 -19.39 27.35 18.63
N GLY A 48 -19.50 26.30 19.45
CA GLY A 48 -20.73 25.94 20.15
C GLY A 48 -21.91 25.70 19.20
N ILE A 49 -23.07 26.17 19.62
CA ILE A 49 -24.33 25.90 18.93
C ILE A 49 -24.45 26.61 17.57
N ILE A 50 -23.72 27.71 17.37
CA ILE A 50 -23.72 28.45 16.09
C ILE A 50 -23.23 27.54 14.96
N CYS A 51 -22.28 26.66 15.24
CA CYS A 51 -21.73 25.70 14.28
C CYS A 51 -22.24 24.27 14.49
N ALA A 52 -23.42 24.08 15.11
CA ALA A 52 -23.96 22.74 15.37
C ALA A 52 -24.10 21.91 14.09
N LEU A 53 -24.70 22.48 13.04
CA LEU A 53 -24.87 21.79 11.74
C LEU A 53 -23.52 21.45 11.09
N ALA A 54 -22.55 22.36 11.17
CA ALA A 54 -21.22 22.14 10.62
C ALA A 54 -20.46 21.04 11.38
N SER A 55 -20.56 21.02 12.71
CA SER A 55 -19.95 19.99 13.56
C SER A 55 -20.55 18.62 13.27
N THR A 56 -21.87 18.53 13.11
CA THR A 56 -22.55 17.28 12.71
C THR A 56 -22.08 16.82 11.33
N ALA A 57 -22.02 17.73 10.35
CA ALA A 57 -21.54 17.39 9.00
C ALA A 57 -20.08 16.89 9.02
N LEU A 58 -19.22 17.52 9.83
CA LEU A 58 -17.85 17.07 10.05
C LEU A 58 -17.79 15.68 10.68
N ALA A 59 -18.61 15.40 11.70
CA ALA A 59 -18.64 14.09 12.35
C ALA A 59 -19.01 12.97 11.37
N THR A 60 -20.03 13.17 10.54
CA THR A 60 -20.44 12.21 9.50
C THR A 60 -19.35 12.00 8.45
N ALA A 61 -18.68 13.09 8.03
CA ALA A 61 -17.58 13.01 7.08
C ALA A 61 -16.37 12.27 7.67
N ASP A 62 -16.04 12.51 8.95
CA ASP A 62 -14.95 11.87 9.67
C ASP A 62 -15.20 10.36 9.84
N GLU A 63 -16.43 9.94 10.17
CA GLU A 63 -16.82 8.53 10.26
C GLU A 63 -16.67 7.81 8.90
N THR A 64 -17.17 8.44 7.83
CA THR A 64 -17.07 7.91 6.47
C THR A 64 -15.60 7.77 6.06
N ARG A 65 -14.78 8.79 6.33
CA ARG A 65 -13.33 8.76 6.05
C ARG A 65 -12.61 7.71 6.86
N ALA A 66 -12.94 7.54 8.14
CA ALA A 66 -12.34 6.52 8.99
C ALA A 66 -12.60 5.11 8.43
N SER A 67 -13.85 4.83 8.03
CA SER A 67 -14.24 3.56 7.40
C SER A 67 -13.52 3.32 6.07
N LEU A 68 -13.50 4.33 5.18
CA LEU A 68 -12.81 4.23 3.89
C LEU A 68 -11.29 4.06 4.07
N GLY A 69 -10.67 4.84 4.95
CA GLY A 69 -9.24 4.76 5.22
C GLY A 69 -8.84 3.41 5.83
N SER A 70 -9.67 2.82 6.70
CA SER A 70 -9.47 1.46 7.21
C SER A 70 -9.55 0.42 6.09
N SER A 71 -10.53 0.54 5.21
CA SER A 71 -10.69 -0.35 4.05
C SER A 71 -9.50 -0.24 3.08
N LEU A 72 -9.05 0.98 2.81
CA LEU A 72 -7.88 1.23 1.95
C LEU A 72 -6.59 0.72 2.59
N PHE A 73 -6.39 0.93 3.89
CA PHE A 73 -5.28 0.35 4.65
C PHE A 73 -5.22 -1.18 4.49
N GLN A 74 -6.36 -1.85 4.70
CA GLN A 74 -6.43 -3.31 4.57
C GLN A 74 -6.09 -3.76 3.14
N LYS A 75 -6.67 -3.10 2.13
CA LYS A 75 -6.46 -3.45 0.71
C LYS A 75 -5.02 -3.21 0.26
N SER A 76 -4.41 -2.10 0.65
CA SER A 76 -3.01 -1.81 0.35
C SER A 76 -2.07 -2.78 1.06
N THR A 77 -2.33 -3.12 2.32
CA THR A 77 -1.53 -4.12 3.05
C THR A 77 -1.63 -5.50 2.39
N GLU A 78 -2.85 -5.92 2.03
CA GLU A 78 -3.11 -7.19 1.33
C GLU A 78 -2.38 -7.23 -0.02
N LEU A 79 -2.45 -6.16 -0.80
CA LEU A 79 -1.80 -6.07 -2.10
C LEU A 79 -0.27 -6.04 -1.97
N SER A 80 0.26 -5.30 -1.00
CA SER A 80 1.70 -5.31 -0.68
C SER A 80 2.18 -6.74 -0.41
N GLY A 81 1.47 -7.50 0.42
CA GLY A 81 1.81 -8.89 0.71
C GLY A 81 1.79 -9.77 -0.55
N LYS A 82 0.76 -9.65 -1.39
CA LYS A 82 0.67 -10.40 -2.65
C LYS A 82 1.82 -10.08 -3.61
N LEU A 83 2.22 -8.81 -3.71
CA LEU A 83 3.34 -8.38 -4.54
C LEU A 83 4.67 -8.94 -4.01
N THR A 84 4.90 -8.90 -2.70
CA THR A 84 6.09 -9.52 -2.08
C THR A 84 6.15 -11.02 -2.36
N THR A 85 5.04 -11.74 -2.23
CA THR A 85 4.97 -13.17 -2.58
C THR A 85 5.26 -13.41 -4.05
N ALA A 86 4.69 -12.59 -4.95
CA ALA A 86 4.94 -12.71 -6.38
C ALA A 86 6.42 -12.49 -6.73
N ALA A 87 7.06 -11.47 -6.13
CA ALA A 87 8.49 -11.22 -6.33
C ALA A 87 9.35 -12.39 -5.85
N SER A 88 9.03 -12.99 -4.69
CA SER A 88 9.73 -14.18 -4.19
C SER A 88 9.60 -15.35 -5.17
N ASN A 89 8.39 -15.63 -5.66
CA ASN A 89 8.15 -16.73 -6.59
C ASN A 89 8.91 -16.54 -7.91
N TYR A 90 8.97 -15.31 -8.42
CA TYR A 90 9.77 -14.99 -9.61
C TYR A 90 11.27 -15.18 -9.36
N GLY A 91 11.78 -14.68 -8.23
CA GLY A 91 13.18 -14.86 -7.84
C GLY A 91 13.58 -16.34 -7.70
N ASP A 92 12.73 -17.16 -7.09
CA ASP A 92 12.98 -18.60 -6.93
C ASP A 92 12.96 -19.33 -8.28
N THR A 93 11.99 -19.00 -9.14
CA THR A 93 11.89 -19.57 -10.49
C THR A 93 13.13 -19.23 -11.31
N ASP A 94 13.57 -17.97 -11.27
CA ASP A 94 14.79 -17.50 -11.94
C ASP A 94 16.03 -18.24 -11.44
N TYR A 95 16.16 -18.39 -10.12
CA TYR A 95 17.29 -19.11 -9.52
C TYR A 95 17.34 -20.56 -10.00
N LEU A 96 16.20 -21.26 -10.02
CA LEU A 96 16.12 -22.64 -10.49
C LEU A 96 16.43 -22.76 -11.99
N ALA A 97 15.87 -21.89 -12.82
CA ALA A 97 16.12 -21.88 -14.27
C ALA A 97 17.59 -21.59 -14.60
N GLY A 98 18.20 -20.59 -13.96
CA GLY A 98 19.62 -20.25 -14.16
C GLY A 98 20.56 -21.39 -13.77
N ARG A 99 20.24 -22.14 -12.69
CA ARG A 99 21.01 -23.33 -12.31
C ARG A 99 20.93 -24.44 -13.35
N ALA A 100 19.75 -24.71 -13.92
CA ALA A 100 19.56 -25.75 -14.93
C ALA A 100 20.37 -25.42 -16.21
N ILE A 101 20.27 -24.19 -16.71
CA ILE A 101 21.04 -23.73 -17.87
C ILE A 101 22.55 -23.83 -17.60
N GLY A 102 23.01 -23.38 -16.42
CA GLY A 102 24.41 -23.47 -16.05
C GLY A 102 24.94 -24.91 -15.92
N SER A 103 24.07 -25.91 -15.66
CA SER A 103 24.47 -27.32 -15.75
C SER A 103 24.56 -27.85 -17.18
N GLU A 104 23.72 -27.37 -18.09
CA GLU A 104 23.73 -27.79 -19.51
C GLU A 104 24.87 -27.14 -20.33
N CYS A 105 25.34 -25.95 -19.93
CA CYS A 105 26.43 -25.26 -20.61
C CYS A 105 27.85 -25.65 -20.14
N ARG A 106 27.98 -26.64 -19.25
CA ARG A 106 29.28 -27.19 -18.84
C ARG A 106 29.70 -28.31 -19.82
N TRP A 107 30.42 -27.93 -20.87
CA TRP A 107 31.21 -28.84 -21.71
C TRP A 107 32.69 -28.68 -21.39
#